data_AF-A0A8J4BIQ2-F1
#
_entry.id   AF-A0A8J4BIQ2-F1
#
_cell.length_a   1.000
_cell.length_b   1.000
_cell.length_c   1.000
_cell.angle_alpha   90.00
_cell.angle_beta   90.00
_cell.angle_gamma   90.00
#
_symmetry.space_group_name_H-M   'P 1'
#
loop_
_entity.id
_entity.type
_entity.pdbx_description
1 polymer ?
#
loop_
_entity_poly.entity_id
_entity_poly.type
_entity_poly.pdbx_seq_one_letter_code
_entity_poly.pdbx_strand_id
1 'polypeptide(L)'
;MAEESHPYLSYNKSEDVPTLVGNWVEERNLKELTGISRNLGATEILKDTLTSDNTSPSRARAQGNTLLATHPRVIEHVQAQTHPADWQSTLQASYRPPTETRVAGMYLDLPKMGPRERMLAEQMMREARELPPETQATIGGAPVPITTASVYGADYQPHDLTGVQ
;
A
#
# COMPACT_ATOMS: atom_id res chain seq x y z
N MET A 1 -23.55 -20.56 45.04
CA MET A 1 -24.64 -19.77 44.44
C MET A 1 -24.05 -18.41 44.16
N ALA A 2 -23.90 -18.02 42.90
CA ALA A 2 -23.53 -16.64 42.58
C ALA A 2 -24.78 -15.80 42.85
N GLU A 3 -24.68 -14.83 43.77
CA GLU A 3 -25.74 -13.83 43.90
C GLU A 3 -25.82 -13.09 42.57
N GLU A 4 -26.98 -13.15 41.91
CA GLU A 4 -27.22 -12.37 40.69
C GLU A 4 -27.25 -10.88 41.07
N SER A 5 -26.14 -10.19 40.82
CA SER A 5 -26.03 -8.76 41.03
C SER A 5 -26.85 -8.04 39.95
N HIS A 6 -28.03 -7.54 40.32
CA HIS A 6 -28.85 -6.74 39.42
C HIS A 6 -28.46 -5.26 39.48
N PRO A 7 -28.45 -4.54 38.34
CA PRO A 7 -28.18 -3.11 38.32
C PRO A 7 -29.33 -2.34 38.99
N TYR A 8 -29.00 -1.49 39.96
CA TYR A 8 -29.96 -0.61 40.61
C TYR A 8 -30.18 0.67 39.79
N LEU A 9 -31.38 0.82 39.20
CA LEU A 9 -31.70 1.83 38.18
C LEU A 9 -32.92 2.71 38.54
N SER A 10 -33.28 2.82 39.82
CA SER A 10 -34.46 3.57 40.26
C SER A 10 -34.35 5.09 40.08
N TYR A 11 -33.13 5.62 39.98
CA TYR A 11 -32.82 7.03 39.74
C TYR A 11 -32.46 7.28 38.26
N ASN A 12 -32.37 8.55 37.84
CA ASN A 12 -32.09 8.98 36.46
C ASN A 12 -33.08 8.39 35.43
N LYS A 13 -34.39 8.54 35.70
CA LYS A 13 -35.45 8.07 34.79
C LYS A 13 -35.66 8.98 33.58
N SER A 14 -35.19 10.22 33.65
CA SER A 14 -35.18 11.18 32.54
C SER A 14 -33.99 10.92 31.60
N GLU A 15 -33.93 11.64 30.48
CA GLU A 15 -32.81 11.60 29.53
C GLU A 15 -31.48 12.07 30.16
N ASP A 16 -31.53 12.74 31.30
CA ASP A 16 -30.35 13.22 32.00
C ASP A 16 -29.91 12.33 33.17
N VAL A 17 -28.61 12.36 33.45
CA VAL A 17 -27.95 11.55 34.50
C VAL A 17 -27.36 12.46 35.58
N PRO A 18 -28.19 13.23 36.31
CA PRO A 18 -27.71 14.18 37.31
C PRO A 18 -27.26 13.48 38.60
N THR A 19 -27.91 12.38 38.99
CA THR A 19 -27.59 11.68 40.25
C THR A 19 -26.51 10.62 40.06
N LEU A 20 -25.58 10.54 41.02
CA LEU A 20 -24.44 9.60 41.01
C LEU A 20 -24.77 8.24 41.65
N VAL A 21 -26.00 7.75 41.47
CA VAL A 21 -26.49 6.49 42.05
C VAL A 21 -26.56 5.42 40.96
N GLY A 22 -26.11 4.20 41.28
CA GLY A 22 -26.07 3.10 40.31
C GLY A 22 -24.92 3.24 39.31
N ASN A 23 -25.10 2.77 38.08
CA ASN A 23 -24.07 2.76 37.05
C ASN A 23 -23.98 4.08 36.25
N TRP A 24 -23.94 5.21 36.96
CA TRP A 24 -24.00 6.54 36.34
C TRP A 24 -22.81 6.85 35.43
N VAL A 25 -21.64 6.23 35.67
CA VAL A 25 -20.41 6.45 34.89
C VAL A 25 -20.61 5.96 33.45
N GLU A 26 -21.04 4.70 33.29
CA GLU A 26 -21.33 4.14 31.97
C GLU A 26 -22.50 4.85 31.29
N GLU A 27 -23.53 5.24 32.06
CA GLU A 27 -24.68 5.98 31.52
C GLU A 27 -24.28 7.36 30.97
N ARG A 28 -23.34 8.06 31.61
CA ARG A 28 -22.81 9.34 31.12
C ARG A 28 -21.93 9.16 29.90
N ASN A 29 -21.03 8.19 29.92
CA ASN A 29 -20.19 7.87 28.76
C ASN A 29 -21.04 7.50 27.53
N LEU A 30 -22.06 6.65 27.73
CA LEU A 30 -23.00 6.28 26.68
C LEU A 30 -23.81 7.48 26.16
N LYS A 31 -24.20 8.40 27.06
CA LYS A 31 -24.88 9.64 26.70
C LYS A 31 -23.96 10.58 25.90
N GLU A 32 -22.69 10.68 26.25
CA GLU A 32 -21.72 11.48 25.49
C GLU A 32 -21.50 10.91 24.08
N LEU A 33 -21.46 9.59 23.93
CA LEU A 33 -21.25 8.91 22.65
C LEU A 33 -22.50 8.89 21.74
N THR A 34 -23.68 8.68 22.32
CA THR A 34 -24.91 8.39 21.54
C THR A 34 -26.04 9.38 21.77
N GLY A 35 -25.90 10.31 22.71
CA GLY A 35 -26.95 11.20 23.17
C GLY A 35 -27.97 10.55 24.12
N ILE A 36 -27.89 9.23 24.36
CA ILE A 36 -28.91 8.46 25.07
C ILE A 36 -28.25 7.63 26.18
N SER A 37 -28.72 7.78 27.42
CA SER A 37 -28.15 7.07 28.59
C SER A 37 -28.68 5.65 28.79
N ARG A 38 -29.90 5.36 28.34
CA ARG A 38 -30.59 4.06 28.52
C ARG A 38 -31.36 3.65 27.26
N ASN A 39 -32.69 3.55 27.33
CA ASN A 39 -33.53 3.15 26.20
C ASN A 39 -34.05 4.37 25.45
N LEU A 40 -33.95 4.38 24.11
CA LEU A 40 -34.45 5.46 23.25
C LEU A 40 -35.96 5.66 23.41
N GLY A 41 -36.71 4.59 23.66
CA GLY A 41 -38.15 4.69 23.99
C GLY A 41 -38.45 5.57 25.20
N ALA A 42 -37.53 5.71 26.16
CA ALA A 42 -37.70 6.65 27.27
C ALA A 42 -37.42 8.10 26.87
N THR A 43 -36.51 8.33 25.91
CA THR A 43 -36.15 9.67 25.42
C THR A 43 -37.16 10.21 24.40
N GLU A 44 -37.76 9.37 23.56
CA GLU A 44 -38.78 9.80 22.59
C GLU A 44 -40.09 10.18 23.28
N ILE A 45 -40.49 9.47 24.33
CA ILE A 45 -41.65 9.83 25.17
C ILE A 45 -41.46 11.21 25.83
N LEU A 46 -40.23 11.56 26.21
CA LEU A 46 -39.92 12.88 26.79
C LEU A 46 -39.94 14.00 25.75
N LYS A 47 -39.52 13.73 24.50
CA LYS A 47 -39.57 14.71 23.41
C LYS A 47 -41.02 14.99 22.98
N ASP A 48 -41.84 13.95 22.87
CA ASP A 48 -43.28 14.07 22.54
C ASP A 48 -44.08 14.86 23.59
N THR A 49 -43.66 14.80 24.86
CA THR A 49 -44.33 15.55 25.95
C THR A 49 -43.95 17.03 26.00
N LEU A 50 -42.86 17.43 25.33
CA LEU A 50 -42.39 18.82 25.26
C LEU A 50 -42.89 19.54 23.98
N THR A 51 -43.19 18.80 22.91
CA THR A 51 -43.81 19.34 21.69
C THR A 51 -45.34 19.38 21.86
N SER A 52 -45.84 20.47 22.41
CA SER A 52 -47.27 20.75 22.66
C SER A 52 -48.11 20.97 21.38
N ASP A 53 -47.84 20.27 20.29
CA ASP A 53 -48.71 20.25 19.11
C ASP A 53 -49.56 18.99 19.14
N ASN A 54 -50.83 19.16 19.54
CA ASN A 54 -51.86 18.12 19.68
C ASN A 54 -52.30 17.47 18.34
N THR A 55 -51.35 17.17 17.45
CA THR A 55 -51.63 16.47 16.19
C THR A 55 -51.22 15.01 16.33
N SER A 56 -52.13 14.23 16.92
CA SER A 56 -52.13 12.76 16.99
C SER A 56 -50.99 12.09 17.79
N PRO A 57 -51.23 11.59 19.03
CA PRO A 57 -50.24 10.89 19.86
C PRO A 57 -49.93 9.46 19.40
N SER A 58 -50.08 9.15 18.10
CA SER A 58 -50.12 7.77 17.59
C SER A 58 -48.92 7.36 16.74
N ARG A 59 -48.05 8.28 16.29
CA ARG A 59 -46.92 7.90 15.43
C ARG A 59 -45.71 7.40 16.21
N ALA A 60 -45.29 8.10 17.27
CA ALA A 60 -44.13 7.69 18.07
C ALA A 60 -44.37 6.39 18.87
N ARG A 61 -45.60 6.12 19.33
CA ARG A 61 -45.94 4.81 19.97
C ARG A 61 -46.03 3.65 18.98
N ALA A 62 -46.27 3.92 17.69
CA ALA A 62 -46.46 2.87 16.68
C ALA A 62 -45.15 2.42 16.02
N GLN A 63 -44.14 3.29 15.96
CA GLN A 63 -42.78 2.90 15.63
C GLN A 63 -42.14 2.38 16.91
N GLY A 64 -42.09 1.06 17.09
CA GLY A 64 -41.39 0.47 18.24
C GLY A 64 -39.93 0.93 18.33
N ASN A 65 -39.27 0.64 19.45
CA ASN A 65 -37.86 0.98 19.76
C ASN A 65 -36.83 0.19 18.91
N THR A 66 -37.14 -0.11 17.65
CA THR A 66 -36.37 -0.99 16.76
C THR A 66 -35.40 -0.21 15.85
N LEU A 67 -35.56 1.11 15.73
CA LEU A 67 -34.69 1.99 14.94
C LEU A 67 -33.60 2.64 15.81
N LEU A 68 -32.83 1.83 16.54
CA LEU A 68 -31.77 2.32 17.42
C LEU A 68 -30.39 2.08 16.79
N ALA A 69 -29.53 3.09 16.79
CA ALA A 69 -28.11 2.94 16.42
C ALA A 69 -27.38 2.13 17.52
N THR A 70 -27.30 0.82 17.34
CA THR A 70 -26.74 -0.11 18.35
C THR A 70 -25.24 -0.25 18.26
N HIS A 71 -24.62 0.02 17.11
CA HIS A 71 -23.18 -0.13 16.88
C HIS A 71 -22.30 0.54 17.96
N PRO A 72 -22.47 1.85 18.27
CA PRO A 72 -21.65 2.52 19.30
C PRO A 72 -21.84 1.99 20.72
N ARG A 73 -22.88 1.17 20.96
CA ARG A 73 -23.22 0.65 22.29
C ARG A 73 -22.68 -0.75 22.56
N VAL A 74 -22.34 -1.52 21.52
CA VAL A 74 -22.09 -2.96 21.64
C VAL A 74 -20.64 -3.34 21.31
N ILE A 75 -20.06 -2.78 20.23
CA ILE A 75 -18.77 -3.27 19.69
C ILE A 75 -17.76 -2.18 19.38
N GLU A 76 -18.15 -0.92 19.51
CA GLU A 76 -17.33 0.21 19.08
C GLU A 76 -16.21 0.54 20.08
N HIS A 77 -14.97 0.52 19.59
CA HIS A 77 -13.80 0.93 20.34
C HIS A 77 -13.12 2.11 19.64
N VAL A 78 -13.54 3.34 19.97
CA VAL A 78 -13.17 4.58 19.26
C VAL A 78 -11.65 4.72 19.03
N GLN A 79 -10.81 4.29 19.98
CA GLN A 79 -9.35 4.41 19.87
C GLN A 79 -8.69 3.27 19.07
N ALA A 80 -9.35 2.13 18.93
CA ALA A 80 -8.83 0.93 18.25
C ALA A 80 -9.51 0.66 16.90
N GLN A 81 -10.43 1.53 16.49
CA GLN A 81 -11.07 1.44 15.19
C GLN A 81 -10.04 1.65 14.08
N THR A 82 -10.02 0.71 13.14
CA THR A 82 -9.27 0.84 11.90
C THR A 82 -10.22 1.29 10.81
N HIS A 83 -9.90 2.40 10.14
CA HIS A 83 -10.72 2.87 9.05
C HIS A 83 -10.64 1.87 7.89
N PRO A 84 -11.69 1.66 7.07
CA PRO A 84 -11.63 0.72 5.94
C PRO A 84 -10.51 1.00 4.94
N ALA A 85 -10.01 2.24 4.89
CA ALA A 85 -8.85 2.61 4.09
C ALA A 85 -7.53 1.99 4.61
N ASP A 86 -7.46 1.65 5.90
CA ASP A 86 -6.32 1.00 6.54
C ASP A 86 -6.40 -0.53 6.46
N TRP A 87 -7.53 -1.07 5.97
CA TRP A 87 -7.70 -2.51 5.80
C TRP A 87 -6.83 -3.01 4.66
N GLN A 88 -5.76 -3.70 5.04
CA GLN A 88 -4.84 -4.35 4.12
C GLN A 88 -4.64 -5.79 4.57
N SER A 89 -4.52 -6.70 3.61
CA SER A 89 -4.16 -8.08 3.94
C SER A 89 -2.70 -8.15 4.39
N THR A 90 -2.35 -9.17 5.17
CA THR A 90 -0.97 -9.40 5.60
C THR A 90 -0.01 -9.53 4.41
N LEU A 91 -0.47 -10.12 3.29
CA LEU A 91 0.33 -10.22 2.08
C LEU A 91 0.58 -8.87 1.43
N GLN A 92 -0.46 -8.03 1.33
CA GLN A 92 -0.32 -6.67 0.80
C GLN A 92 0.59 -5.82 1.69
N ALA A 93 0.52 -6.00 3.01
CA ALA A 93 1.37 -5.28 3.95
C ALA A 93 2.85 -5.70 3.87
N SER A 94 3.12 -7.01 3.78
CA SER A 94 4.47 -7.58 3.82
C SER A 94 5.20 -7.55 2.48
N TYR A 95 4.49 -7.82 1.37
CA TYR A 95 5.08 -7.92 0.03
C TYR A 95 4.69 -6.70 -0.81
N ARG A 96 5.39 -5.61 -0.56
CA ARG A 96 5.22 -4.36 -1.29
C ARG A 96 6.07 -4.34 -2.57
N PRO A 97 5.71 -3.50 -3.56
CA PRO A 97 6.60 -3.19 -4.66
C PRO A 97 7.97 -2.75 -4.12
N PRO A 98 9.09 -3.22 -4.71
CA PRO A 98 10.43 -2.97 -4.17
C PRO A 98 10.84 -1.48 -4.20
N THR A 99 10.09 -0.64 -4.91
CA THR A 99 10.28 0.81 -4.98
C THR A 99 9.59 1.57 -3.85
N GLU A 100 8.63 0.96 -3.15
CA GLU A 100 7.90 1.62 -2.05
C GLU A 100 8.68 1.54 -0.74
N THR A 101 8.76 2.67 -0.03
CA THR A 101 9.50 2.77 1.24
C THR A 101 8.53 3.08 2.39
N ARG A 102 8.22 2.06 3.21
CA ARG A 102 7.51 2.24 4.50
C ARG A 102 8.38 1.91 5.71
N VAL A 103 9.53 1.27 5.48
CA VAL A 103 10.46 0.86 6.53
C VAL A 103 11.47 1.98 6.74
N ALA A 104 11.69 2.39 7.98
CA ALA A 104 12.59 3.49 8.32
C ALA A 104 14.08 3.18 8.04
N GLY A 105 14.46 1.91 8.04
CA GLY A 105 15.82 1.45 7.75
C GLY A 105 15.84 0.55 6.52
N MET A 106 16.46 1.02 5.43
CA MET A 106 16.61 0.27 4.19
C MET A 106 18.04 0.43 3.68
N TYR A 107 18.60 -0.62 3.09
CA TYR A 107 19.86 -0.50 2.36
C TYR A 107 19.60 0.31 1.09
N LEU A 108 20.26 1.47 0.99
CA LEU A 108 20.16 2.32 -0.18
C LEU A 108 21.10 1.82 -1.27
N ASP A 109 20.61 1.82 -2.51
CA ASP A 109 21.47 1.63 -3.67
C ASP A 109 22.26 2.91 -3.93
N LEU A 110 23.42 2.99 -3.29
CA LEU A 110 24.34 4.11 -3.41
C LEU A 110 25.35 3.78 -4.52
N PRO A 111 25.28 4.43 -5.69
CA PRO A 111 26.24 4.20 -6.76
C PRO A 111 27.62 4.64 -6.28
N LYS A 112 28.61 3.74 -6.40
CA LYS A 112 30.00 4.02 -6.02
C LYS A 112 30.76 4.88 -7.04
N MET A 113 30.23 5.00 -8.26
CA MET A 113 30.85 5.79 -9.32
C MET A 113 30.38 7.24 -9.28
N GLY A 114 31.35 8.17 -9.30
CA GLY A 114 31.07 9.59 -9.44
C GLY A 114 30.57 9.95 -10.85
N PRO A 115 29.94 11.13 -11.05
CA PRO A 115 29.44 11.53 -12.36
C PRO A 115 30.51 11.59 -13.45
N ARG A 116 31.71 12.11 -13.12
CA ARG A 116 32.84 12.20 -14.05
C ARG A 116 33.39 10.82 -14.42
N GLU A 117 33.54 9.95 -13.44
CA GLU A 117 33.99 8.57 -13.64
C GLU A 117 32.99 7.79 -14.49
N ARG A 118 31.69 8.02 -14.28
CA ARG A 118 30.63 7.39 -15.08
C ARG A 118 30.72 7.79 -16.55
N MET A 119 30.98 9.06 -16.86
CA MET A 119 31.18 9.50 -18.24
C MET A 119 32.42 8.87 -18.86
N LEU A 120 33.54 8.82 -18.12
CA LEU A 120 34.76 8.19 -18.59
C LEU A 120 34.58 6.68 -18.82
N ALA A 121 33.88 5.99 -17.91
CA ALA A 121 33.56 4.59 -18.06
C ALA A 121 32.67 4.33 -19.28
N GLU A 122 31.67 5.19 -19.54
CA GLU A 122 30.83 5.09 -20.74
C GLU A 122 31.65 5.31 -22.02
N GLN A 123 32.57 6.27 -22.02
CA GLN A 123 33.47 6.53 -23.14
C GLN A 123 34.39 5.33 -23.40
N MET A 124 35.05 4.80 -22.36
CA MET A 124 35.89 3.61 -22.48
C MET A 124 35.11 2.40 -22.96
N MET A 125 33.86 2.22 -22.51
CA MET A 125 32.99 1.13 -22.98
C MET A 125 32.62 1.30 -24.46
N ARG A 126 32.45 2.54 -24.94
CA ARG A 126 32.18 2.84 -26.34
C ARG A 126 33.41 2.57 -27.21
N GLU A 127 34.59 3.01 -26.78
CA GLU A 127 35.86 2.77 -27.47
C GLU A 127 36.19 1.27 -27.50
N ALA A 128 35.94 0.54 -26.42
CA ALA A 128 36.19 -0.91 -26.34
C ALA A 128 35.28 -1.75 -27.24
N ARG A 129 34.20 -1.19 -27.82
CA ARG A 129 33.40 -1.89 -28.84
C ARG A 129 34.14 -2.02 -30.16
N GLU A 130 35.07 -1.12 -30.44
CA GLU A 130 35.90 -1.18 -31.64
C GLU A 130 37.07 -2.15 -31.38
N LEU A 131 36.91 -3.38 -31.87
CA LEU A 131 37.95 -4.40 -31.76
C LEU A 131 39.12 -4.06 -32.72
N PRO A 132 40.37 -4.16 -32.28
CA PRO A 132 41.53 -4.04 -33.17
C PRO A 132 41.49 -5.06 -34.32
N PRO A 133 42.00 -4.72 -35.52
CA PRO A 133 41.95 -5.60 -36.69
C PRO A 133 42.64 -6.94 -36.46
N GLU A 134 43.68 -6.99 -35.62
CA GLU A 134 44.37 -8.23 -35.23
C GLU A 134 43.45 -9.18 -34.46
N THR A 135 42.64 -8.63 -33.54
CA THR A 135 41.66 -9.43 -32.78
C THR A 135 40.48 -9.84 -33.65
N GLN A 136 40.04 -8.97 -34.58
CA GLN A 136 39.01 -9.30 -35.56
C GLN A 136 39.45 -10.44 -36.48
N ALA A 137 40.69 -10.41 -36.97
CA ALA A 137 41.26 -11.48 -37.80
C ALA A 137 41.42 -12.80 -37.04
N THR A 138 41.65 -12.75 -35.72
CA THR A 138 41.70 -13.95 -34.88
C THR A 138 40.31 -14.59 -34.69
N ILE A 139 39.26 -13.76 -34.56
CA ILE A 139 37.88 -14.22 -34.35
C ILE A 139 37.22 -14.64 -35.67
N GLY A 140 37.38 -13.84 -36.73
CA GLY A 140 36.75 -14.04 -38.04
C GLY A 140 37.56 -14.88 -39.03
N GLY A 141 38.82 -15.15 -38.71
CA GLY A 141 39.79 -15.72 -39.64
C GLY A 141 40.46 -14.66 -40.50
N ALA A 142 41.73 -14.88 -40.86
CA ALA A 142 42.44 -14.00 -41.77
C ALA A 142 41.81 -14.04 -43.17
N PRO A 143 41.68 -12.90 -43.86
CA PRO A 143 41.15 -12.87 -45.22
C PRO A 143 42.07 -13.68 -46.14
N VAL A 144 41.49 -14.66 -46.84
CA VAL A 144 42.21 -15.45 -47.84
C VAL A 144 42.26 -14.63 -49.13
N PRO A 145 43.44 -14.37 -49.72
CA PRO A 145 43.54 -13.65 -50.97
C PRO A 145 42.84 -14.43 -52.10
N ILE A 146 42.20 -13.72 -53.02
CA ILE A 146 41.57 -14.33 -54.20
C ILE A 146 42.66 -14.95 -55.07
N THR A 147 42.46 -16.19 -55.51
CA THR A 147 43.38 -16.88 -56.42
C THR A 147 43.41 -16.15 -57.77
N THR A 148 44.54 -15.53 -58.11
CA THR A 148 44.69 -14.67 -59.30
C THR A 148 45.07 -15.43 -60.57
N ALA A 149 45.70 -16.59 -60.44
CA ALA A 149 46.12 -17.42 -61.56
C ALA A 149 45.86 -18.90 -61.28
N SER A 150 45.65 -19.67 -62.34
CA SER A 150 45.77 -21.12 -62.26
C SER A 150 47.23 -21.49 -62.01
N VAL A 151 47.47 -22.69 -61.47
CA VAL A 151 48.82 -23.23 -61.23
C VAL A 151 49.71 -23.08 -62.48
N TYR A 152 49.13 -23.33 -63.66
CA TYR A 152 49.84 -23.18 -64.94
C TYR A 152 50.30 -21.74 -65.22
N GLY A 153 49.45 -20.73 -64.97
CA GLY A 153 49.81 -19.33 -65.20
C GLY A 153 50.76 -18.75 -64.14
N ALA A 154 50.79 -19.35 -62.94
CA ALA A 154 51.75 -18.99 -61.90
C ALA A 154 53.14 -19.57 -62.18
N ASP A 155 53.21 -20.84 -62.60
CA ASP A 155 54.47 -21.57 -62.76
C ASP A 155 55.17 -21.30 -64.11
N TYR A 156 54.40 -21.02 -65.18
CA TYR A 156 54.96 -20.76 -66.51
C TYR A 156 54.93 -19.26 -66.83
N GLN A 157 55.99 -18.57 -66.44
CA GLN A 157 56.22 -17.16 -66.78
C GLN A 157 57.42 -17.03 -67.72
N PRO A 158 57.39 -16.08 -68.68
CA PRO A 158 58.53 -15.83 -69.53
C PRO A 158 59.70 -15.32 -68.68
N HIS A 159 60.79 -16.08 -68.65
CA HIS A 159 62.02 -15.66 -68.01
C HIS A 159 62.84 -14.83 -68.98
N ASP A 160 63.50 -13.79 -68.45
CA ASP A 160 64.40 -12.97 -69.23
C ASP A 160 65.61 -13.82 -69.67
N LEU A 161 65.88 -13.86 -70.97
CA LEU A 161 66.97 -14.62 -71.59
C LEU A 161 68.19 -13.74 -71.89
N THR A 162 68.23 -12.50 -71.40
CA THR A 162 69.43 -11.68 -71.50
C THR A 162 70.61 -12.37 -70.82
N GLY A 163 71.60 -12.81 -71.61
CA GLY A 163 72.85 -13.42 -71.12
C GLY A 163 73.02 -14.91 -71.39
N VAL A 164 72.09 -15.59 -72.07
CA VAL A 164 72.29 -16.97 -72.54
C VAL A 164 72.84 -16.95 -73.97
N GLN A 165 74.16 -17.17 -74.11
CA GLN A 165 74.87 -17.50 -75.36
C GLN A 165 75.53 -18.86 -75.20
#